data_AF-A0A833Y730-F1
#
_entry.id   AF-A0A833Y730-F1
#
_cell.length_a   1.000
_cell.length_b   1.000
_cell.length_c   1.000
_cell.angle_alpha   90.00
_cell.angle_beta   90.00
_cell.angle_gamma   90.00
#
_symmetry.space_group_name_H-M   'P 1'
#
loop_
_entity.id
_entity.type
_entity.pdbx_description
1 polymer ?
#
loop_
_entity_poly.entity_id
_entity_poly.type
_entity_poly.pdbx_seq_one_letter_code
_entity_poly.pdbx_strand_id
1 'polypeptide(L)'
;MYELFSDERGTQLEQPKMGSRSEDRSEIVFFDLETTVPTRVGQGFAILEFGAILVCPRKLEELDHYSTLVRPSDLSLISSLSVRCNGITHDNVVSSPTFRDIADRVHDILHGRIWAGHNILRFDCVRIREAFAGIDRPAPEPKGIIDSLALLTQKFGRRAGDMKMATLATYFGLGQQTHRSLDDVRMNLEVLKYCATVLFLESSLPDIFTANSWVSPNATTRSRRNANSSPDDMIQDKNTPSSSSKLKDDPMLSLANKNTEKNHPILSLMTHSIAEEIEPSTSQRDPFDMGLLRTASESLETSTSMEETLESSEMSSTAAVSEGYSNLGGFLEIDEVSIPAINASFVPFYRGSQRIQLLHKGDILQLSCTRLKVRFGLSTKFVDHAGRPRLSFVVDASWSLCKVLDACDAIAQKLSLDSGSSSEWKPVVTRKTGYANYPTVRLHIPTAIRGDTSAYATEMYLKEPSSVVQRLVFSNFDVEELGSFFTPGTFVDAFFSLDPYDYLQNAGIRLVAKKLIIHSN
;
A
#
# COMPACT_ATOMS: atom_id res chain seq x y z
N MET A 1 15.50 -74.98 -21.63
CA MET A 1 15.73 -75.59 -20.30
C MET A 1 14.77 -74.89 -19.37
N TYR A 2 13.76 -75.59 -18.87
CA TYR A 2 12.83 -75.04 -17.88
C TYR A 2 13.40 -75.29 -16.49
N GLU A 3 13.34 -74.28 -15.62
CA GLU A 3 13.11 -74.54 -14.20
C GLU A 3 12.19 -73.42 -13.67
N LEU A 4 11.12 -73.85 -13.02
CA LEU A 4 10.10 -73.01 -12.40
C LEU A 4 10.50 -72.79 -10.94
N PHE A 5 10.23 -71.60 -10.40
CA PHE A 5 9.51 -71.51 -9.13
C PHE A 5 8.67 -70.23 -9.11
N SER A 6 7.37 -70.41 -8.94
CA SER A 6 6.43 -69.36 -8.55
C SER A 6 6.27 -69.41 -7.03
N ASP A 7 6.11 -68.26 -6.38
CA ASP A 7 5.10 -68.16 -5.34
C ASP A 7 4.57 -66.73 -5.14
N GLU A 8 3.44 -66.65 -4.44
CA GLU A 8 2.45 -65.59 -4.40
C GLU A 8 2.92 -64.20 -3.91
N ARG A 9 2.77 -63.20 -4.79
CA ARG A 9 1.83 -62.09 -4.56
C ARG A 9 1.53 -61.33 -5.85
N GLY A 10 0.30 -61.48 -6.34
CA GLY A 10 -0.18 -60.81 -7.55
C GLY A 10 -0.45 -59.33 -7.34
N THR A 11 0.59 -58.50 -7.48
CA THR A 11 0.44 -57.06 -7.75
C THR A 11 1.32 -56.69 -8.93
N GLN A 12 0.73 -56.62 -10.12
CA GLN A 12 1.32 -55.84 -11.20
C GLN A 12 1.37 -54.38 -10.73
N LEU A 13 2.58 -53.86 -10.57
CA LEU A 13 2.79 -52.42 -10.56
C LEU A 13 2.50 -51.92 -11.98
N GLU A 14 1.24 -51.58 -12.25
CA GLU A 14 0.91 -50.76 -13.41
C GLU A 14 1.71 -49.46 -13.29
N GLN A 15 2.69 -49.29 -14.19
CA GLN A 15 3.24 -47.97 -14.42
C GLN A 15 2.07 -47.06 -14.81
N PRO A 16 1.95 -45.85 -14.23
CA PRO A 16 0.84 -44.97 -14.55
C PRO A 16 0.91 -44.63 -16.03
N LYS A 17 -0.01 -45.23 -16.82
CA LYS A 17 -0.27 -44.81 -18.19
C LYS A 17 -0.47 -43.31 -18.15
N MET A 18 0.39 -42.58 -18.86
CA MET A 18 0.31 -41.13 -18.97
C MET A 18 -0.94 -40.78 -19.77
N GLY A 19 -2.08 -40.78 -19.08
CA GLY A 19 -3.38 -40.50 -19.65
C GLY A 19 -3.38 -39.10 -20.23
N SER A 20 -3.93 -38.97 -21.44
CA SER A 20 -4.23 -37.69 -22.05
C SER A 20 -5.19 -36.91 -21.14
N ARG A 21 -4.65 -36.06 -20.24
CA ARG A 21 -5.42 -35.07 -19.48
C ARG A 21 -5.88 -33.96 -20.43
N SER A 22 -6.87 -34.31 -21.25
CA SER A 22 -7.85 -33.38 -21.81
C SER A 22 -8.84 -32.92 -20.74
N GLU A 23 -8.34 -32.65 -19.54
CA GLU A 23 -9.05 -31.84 -18.56
C GLU A 23 -9.17 -30.44 -19.14
N ASP A 24 -10.36 -29.85 -19.02
CA ASP A 24 -10.53 -28.44 -19.30
C ASP A 24 -9.69 -27.65 -18.29
N ARG A 25 -8.48 -27.27 -18.72
CA ARG A 25 -7.52 -26.43 -17.97
C ARG A 25 -8.10 -25.03 -17.76
N SER A 26 -9.08 -24.90 -16.90
CA SER A 26 -9.77 -23.64 -16.60
C SER A 26 -9.03 -22.79 -15.57
N GLU A 27 -7.86 -23.24 -15.07
CA GLU A 27 -7.07 -22.47 -14.10
C GLU A 27 -6.53 -21.19 -14.74
N ILE A 28 -6.40 -20.15 -13.92
CA ILE A 28 -5.74 -18.90 -14.32
C ILE A 28 -4.28 -19.03 -13.92
N VAL A 29 -3.36 -18.87 -14.87
CA VAL A 29 -1.94 -18.74 -14.58
C VAL A 29 -1.56 -17.27 -14.53
N PHE A 30 -1.17 -16.79 -13.36
CA PHE A 30 -0.49 -15.50 -13.25
C PHE A 30 1.00 -15.73 -13.49
N PHE A 31 1.62 -15.00 -14.41
CA PHE A 31 3.08 -15.08 -14.64
C PHE A 31 3.71 -13.71 -14.89
N ASP A 32 5.01 -13.63 -14.61
CA ASP A 32 5.86 -12.44 -14.71
C ASP A 32 7.29 -12.88 -15.07
N LEU A 33 8.06 -12.00 -15.72
CA LEU A 33 9.44 -12.25 -16.14
C LEU A 33 10.39 -11.12 -15.76
N GLU A 34 11.44 -11.46 -15.00
CA GLU A 34 12.62 -10.62 -14.97
C GLU A 34 13.50 -10.84 -16.20
N THR A 35 14.02 -9.74 -16.74
CA THR A 35 14.75 -9.74 -18.02
C THR A 35 15.99 -8.84 -17.98
N THR A 36 16.90 -9.03 -18.94
CA THR A 36 17.96 -8.05 -19.22
C THR A 36 17.35 -6.77 -19.78
N VAL A 37 17.88 -5.62 -19.36
CA VAL A 37 17.49 -4.31 -19.88
C VAL A 37 18.40 -3.94 -21.05
N PRO A 38 17.86 -3.81 -22.29
CA PRO A 38 18.65 -3.42 -23.46
C PRO A 38 19.33 -2.07 -23.28
N THR A 39 20.60 -1.99 -23.68
CA THR A 39 21.42 -0.77 -23.62
C THR A 39 21.66 -0.14 -24.99
N ARG A 40 21.30 -0.85 -26.07
CA ARG A 40 21.47 -0.42 -27.47
C ARG A 40 20.14 -0.53 -28.21
N VAL A 41 19.92 0.37 -29.17
CA VAL A 41 18.73 0.31 -30.05
C VAL A 41 18.78 -0.99 -30.86
N GLY A 42 17.68 -1.74 -30.87
CA GLY A 42 17.58 -3.04 -31.55
C GLY A 42 18.17 -4.23 -30.77
N GLN A 43 18.75 -4.02 -29.58
CA GLN A 43 19.12 -5.12 -28.69
C GLN A 43 17.84 -5.75 -28.09
N GLY A 44 17.68 -7.06 -28.26
CA GLY A 44 16.58 -7.83 -27.66
C GLY A 44 16.74 -8.03 -26.15
N PHE A 45 15.70 -8.58 -25.53
CA PHE A 45 15.67 -8.93 -24.12
C PHE A 45 16.00 -10.42 -23.95
N ALA A 46 16.67 -10.78 -22.86
CA ALA A 46 16.84 -12.17 -22.43
C ALA A 46 16.12 -12.37 -21.09
N ILE A 47 15.42 -13.50 -20.94
CA ILE A 47 14.75 -13.87 -19.68
C ILE A 47 15.82 -14.29 -18.66
N LEU A 48 15.70 -13.77 -17.44
CA LEU A 48 16.58 -14.00 -16.29
C LEU A 48 15.87 -14.66 -15.11
N GLU A 49 14.56 -14.47 -14.97
CA GLU A 49 13.69 -15.23 -14.06
C GLU A 49 12.36 -15.52 -14.77
N PHE A 50 11.78 -16.68 -14.50
CA PHE A 50 10.38 -16.98 -14.81
C PHE A 50 9.67 -17.29 -13.50
N GLY A 51 8.62 -16.53 -13.17
CA GLY A 51 7.76 -16.79 -12.01
C GLY A 51 6.30 -16.96 -12.44
N ALA A 52 5.63 -17.98 -11.91
CA ALA A 52 4.22 -18.22 -12.17
C ALA A 52 3.50 -18.87 -10.97
N ILE A 53 2.22 -18.57 -10.83
CA ILE A 53 1.28 -19.23 -9.90
C ILE A 53 0.04 -19.71 -10.67
N LEU A 54 -0.43 -20.92 -10.38
CA LEU A 54 -1.73 -21.42 -10.82
C LEU A 54 -2.79 -21.02 -9.80
N VAL A 55 -3.91 -20.50 -10.27
CA VAL A 55 -4.96 -19.90 -9.42
C VAL A 55 -6.32 -20.52 -9.74
N CYS A 56 -7.05 -20.90 -8.69
CA CYS A 56 -8.42 -21.39 -8.82
C CYS A 56 -9.35 -20.24 -9.24
N PRO A 57 -10.03 -20.28 -10.42
CA PRO A 57 -10.88 -19.18 -10.88
C PRO A 57 -12.11 -18.94 -9.99
N ARG A 58 -12.52 -19.94 -9.18
CA ARG A 58 -13.69 -19.86 -8.30
C ARG A 58 -13.39 -19.32 -6.90
N LYS A 59 -12.14 -19.43 -6.45
CA LYS A 59 -11.73 -19.07 -5.08
C LYS A 59 -10.61 -18.03 -5.02
N LEU A 60 -9.90 -17.82 -6.13
CA LEU A 60 -8.70 -16.99 -6.24
C LEU A 60 -7.58 -17.39 -5.26
N GLU A 61 -7.55 -18.67 -4.89
CA GLU A 61 -6.48 -19.32 -4.11
C GLU A 61 -5.35 -19.80 -5.03
N GLU A 62 -4.10 -19.67 -4.58
CA GLU A 62 -2.93 -20.29 -5.22
C GLU A 62 -3.00 -21.82 -5.07
N LEU A 63 -2.92 -22.55 -6.18
CA LEU A 63 -3.01 -24.01 -6.25
C LEU A 63 -1.64 -24.68 -6.38
N ASP A 64 -0.74 -24.05 -7.14
CA ASP A 64 0.64 -24.50 -7.41
C ASP A 64 1.47 -23.28 -7.83
N HIS A 65 2.79 -23.38 -7.76
CA HIS A 65 3.69 -22.33 -8.24
C HIS A 65 4.94 -22.91 -8.90
N TYR A 66 5.56 -22.11 -9.75
CA TYR A 66 6.85 -22.41 -10.35
C TYR A 66 7.67 -21.13 -10.44
N SER A 67 8.89 -21.17 -9.94
CA SER A 67 9.86 -20.09 -10.11
C SER A 67 11.23 -20.66 -10.41
N THR A 68 11.95 -20.03 -11.34
CA THR A 68 13.31 -20.44 -11.68
C THR A 68 14.10 -19.27 -12.27
N LEU A 69 15.37 -19.17 -11.89
CA LEU A 69 16.33 -18.33 -12.60
C LEU A 69 16.67 -18.96 -13.94
N VAL A 70 16.91 -18.11 -14.94
CA VAL A 70 17.16 -18.50 -16.33
C VAL A 70 18.51 -17.96 -16.77
N ARG A 71 19.37 -18.86 -17.25
CA ARG A 71 20.67 -18.50 -17.82
C ARG A 71 20.49 -18.02 -19.26
N PRO A 72 20.84 -16.75 -19.59
CA PRO A 72 20.79 -16.27 -20.96
C PRO A 72 21.88 -16.95 -21.81
N SER A 73 21.69 -16.95 -23.13
CA SER A 73 22.68 -17.49 -24.08
C SER A 73 24.01 -16.73 -24.07
N ASP A 74 23.96 -15.43 -23.76
CA ASP A 74 25.12 -14.57 -23.53
C ASP A 74 24.96 -13.85 -22.18
N LEU A 75 25.87 -14.14 -21.25
CA LEU A 75 25.89 -13.54 -19.92
C LEU A 75 26.33 -12.06 -19.93
N SER A 76 26.97 -11.59 -21.00
CA SER A 76 27.36 -10.18 -21.17
C SER A 76 26.15 -9.23 -21.34
N LEU A 77 24.97 -9.79 -21.64
CA LEU A 77 23.70 -9.07 -21.71
C LEU A 77 23.22 -8.56 -20.33
N ILE A 78 23.75 -9.11 -19.23
CA ILE A 78 23.40 -8.71 -17.85
C ILE A 78 24.12 -7.40 -17.51
N SER A 79 23.52 -6.29 -17.96
CA SER A 79 24.02 -4.95 -17.72
C SER A 79 23.84 -4.51 -16.26
N SER A 80 24.64 -3.55 -15.79
CA SER A 80 24.46 -2.92 -14.47
C SER A 80 23.12 -2.19 -14.31
N LEU A 81 22.43 -1.90 -15.41
CA LEU A 81 21.04 -1.43 -15.40
C LEU A 81 20.06 -2.57 -15.08
N SER A 82 20.26 -3.76 -15.66
CA SER A 82 19.48 -4.96 -15.34
C SER A 82 19.58 -5.30 -13.85
N VAL A 83 20.81 -5.41 -13.34
CA VAL A 83 21.08 -5.68 -11.91
C VAL A 83 20.45 -4.62 -11.00
N ARG A 84 20.37 -3.35 -11.43
CA ARG A 84 19.71 -2.29 -10.66
C ARG A 84 18.18 -2.44 -10.63
N CYS A 85 17.59 -3.00 -11.68
CA CYS A 85 16.15 -3.19 -11.76
C CYS A 85 15.67 -4.39 -10.93
N ASN A 86 16.37 -5.54 -10.96
CA ASN A 86 15.89 -6.79 -10.37
C ASN A 86 16.90 -7.57 -9.51
N GLY A 87 18.10 -7.02 -9.30
CA GLY A 87 19.14 -7.64 -8.47
C GLY A 87 19.76 -8.92 -9.05
N ILE A 88 19.38 -9.38 -10.24
CA ILE A 88 19.89 -10.63 -10.80
C ILE A 88 21.27 -10.39 -11.41
N THR A 89 22.30 -10.96 -10.77
CA THR A 89 23.70 -10.88 -11.22
C THR A 89 24.10 -12.06 -12.09
N HIS A 90 25.23 -11.93 -12.77
CA HIS A 90 25.93 -13.00 -13.50
C HIS A 90 26.02 -14.30 -12.67
N ASP A 91 26.49 -14.19 -11.42
CA ASP A 91 26.78 -15.34 -10.57
C ASP A 91 25.53 -16.02 -10.05
N ASN A 92 24.37 -15.35 -10.05
CA ASN A 92 23.09 -15.99 -9.73
C ASN A 92 22.63 -16.92 -10.85
N VAL A 93 22.90 -16.57 -12.12
CA VAL A 93 22.37 -17.32 -13.28
C VAL A 93 23.40 -18.22 -13.97
N VAL A 94 24.70 -18.11 -13.66
CA VAL A 94 25.76 -18.89 -14.34
C VAL A 94 25.58 -20.41 -14.20
N SER A 95 25.03 -20.88 -13.08
CA SER A 95 24.69 -22.28 -12.81
C SER A 95 23.21 -22.63 -13.03
N SER A 96 22.39 -21.66 -13.45
CA SER A 96 20.96 -21.83 -13.68
C SER A 96 20.67 -22.54 -15.03
N PRO A 97 19.49 -23.19 -15.17
CA PRO A 97 19.08 -23.79 -16.44
C PRO A 97 18.90 -22.71 -17.52
N THR A 98 19.09 -23.08 -18.79
CA THR A 98 18.76 -22.20 -19.93
C THR A 98 17.26 -22.22 -20.20
N PHE A 99 16.76 -21.26 -20.99
CA PHE A 99 15.36 -21.27 -21.41
C PHE A 99 14.97 -22.58 -22.14
N ARG A 100 15.89 -23.18 -22.91
CA ARG A 100 15.65 -24.46 -23.61
C ARG A 100 15.41 -25.61 -22.62
N ASP A 101 16.09 -25.61 -21.47
CA ASP A 101 15.99 -26.65 -20.45
C ASP A 101 14.67 -26.58 -19.66
N ILE A 102 14.10 -25.38 -19.50
CA ILE A 102 12.80 -25.18 -18.80
C ILE A 102 11.59 -25.11 -19.74
N ALA A 103 11.80 -25.06 -21.05
CA ALA A 103 10.77 -24.79 -22.06
C ALA A 103 9.58 -25.76 -21.98
N ASP A 104 9.80 -27.05 -21.68
CA ASP A 104 8.72 -28.02 -21.51
C ASP A 104 7.85 -27.72 -20.29
N ARG A 105 8.46 -27.32 -19.16
CA ARG A 105 7.72 -26.98 -17.94
C ARG A 105 6.98 -25.66 -18.09
N VAL A 106 7.60 -24.65 -18.71
CA VAL A 106 6.94 -23.37 -19.04
C VAL A 106 5.77 -23.59 -20.01
N HIS A 107 5.94 -24.43 -21.03
CA HIS A 107 4.86 -24.77 -21.95
C HIS A 107 3.72 -25.51 -21.25
N ASP A 108 4.01 -26.50 -20.40
CA ASP A 108 2.98 -27.22 -19.62
C ASP A 108 2.21 -26.31 -18.65
N ILE A 109 2.88 -25.34 -18.03
CA ILE A 109 2.24 -24.36 -17.14
C ILE A 109 1.33 -23.42 -17.92
N LEU A 110 1.79 -22.88 -19.05
CA LEU A 110 1.08 -21.82 -19.79
C LEU A 110 0.04 -22.36 -20.79
N HIS A 111 0.32 -23.45 -21.51
CA HIS A 111 -0.49 -23.86 -22.65
C HIS A 111 -1.89 -24.31 -22.24
N GLY A 112 -2.90 -23.74 -22.91
CA GLY A 112 -4.31 -24.08 -22.73
C GLY A 112 -4.95 -23.51 -21.46
N ARG A 113 -4.31 -22.55 -20.77
CA ARG A 113 -4.85 -21.85 -19.59
C ARG A 113 -5.22 -20.39 -19.87
N ILE A 114 -5.93 -19.76 -18.94
CA ILE A 114 -6.14 -18.30 -18.97
C ILE A 114 -4.87 -17.66 -18.41
N TRP A 115 -4.27 -16.73 -19.14
CA TRP A 115 -3.07 -16.01 -18.69
C TRP A 115 -3.48 -14.73 -17.97
N ALA A 116 -2.77 -14.40 -16.90
CA ALA A 116 -2.92 -13.13 -16.19
C ALA A 116 -1.55 -12.55 -15.83
N GLY A 117 -1.44 -11.23 -15.81
CA GLY A 117 -0.18 -10.53 -15.57
C GLY A 117 -0.40 -9.02 -15.56
N HIS A 118 0.65 -8.21 -15.39
CA HIS A 118 0.53 -6.76 -15.32
C HIS A 118 1.33 -6.12 -16.45
N ASN A 119 0.67 -5.43 -17.39
CA ASN A 119 1.26 -5.04 -18.68
C ASN A 119 1.67 -6.26 -19.55
N ILE A 120 1.13 -7.43 -19.22
CA ILE A 120 1.51 -8.74 -19.77
C ILE A 120 1.37 -8.82 -21.29
N LEU A 121 0.38 -8.14 -21.88
CA LEU A 121 0.14 -8.15 -23.33
C LEU A 121 1.28 -7.49 -24.11
N ARG A 122 1.95 -6.50 -23.50
CA ARG A 122 3.01 -5.71 -24.12
C ARG A 122 4.42 -6.18 -23.77
N PHE A 123 4.54 -6.99 -22.73
CA PHE A 123 5.84 -7.42 -22.21
C PHE A 123 5.95 -8.95 -22.17
N ASP A 124 5.46 -9.61 -21.14
CA ASP A 124 5.74 -11.02 -20.86
C ASP A 124 5.22 -11.97 -21.93
N CYS A 125 4.01 -11.72 -22.46
CA CYS A 125 3.44 -12.46 -23.58
C CYS A 125 4.27 -12.33 -24.86
N VAL A 126 5.02 -11.24 -25.04
CA VAL A 126 5.93 -11.04 -26.17
C VAL A 126 7.23 -11.78 -25.91
N ARG A 127 7.82 -11.60 -24.72
CA ARG A 127 9.06 -12.25 -24.28
C ARG A 127 8.99 -13.78 -24.30
N ILE A 128 7.89 -14.38 -23.84
CA ILE A 128 7.67 -15.83 -23.93
C ILE A 128 7.68 -16.29 -25.39
N ARG A 129 6.96 -15.62 -26.28
CA ARG A 129 6.93 -15.99 -27.71
C ARG A 129 8.30 -15.82 -28.37
N GLU A 130 9.01 -14.73 -28.08
CA GLU A 130 10.39 -14.49 -28.53
C GLU A 130 11.33 -15.61 -28.05
N ALA A 131 11.21 -16.04 -26.79
CA ALA A 131 12.05 -17.09 -26.21
C ALA A 131 11.76 -18.49 -26.76
N PHE A 132 10.49 -18.85 -27.01
CA PHE A 132 10.13 -20.10 -27.69
C PHE A 132 10.57 -20.11 -29.16
N ALA A 133 10.38 -19.00 -29.88
CA ALA A 133 10.88 -18.86 -31.25
C ALA A 133 12.41 -18.97 -31.32
N GLY A 134 13.14 -18.38 -30.37
CA GLY A 134 14.60 -18.46 -30.27
C GLY A 134 15.17 -19.84 -29.94
N ILE A 135 14.32 -20.83 -29.66
CA ILE A 135 14.71 -22.24 -29.48
C ILE A 135 14.08 -23.19 -30.52
N ASP A 136 13.48 -22.63 -31.58
CA ASP A 136 12.79 -23.31 -32.67
C ASP A 136 11.59 -24.18 -32.20
N ARG A 137 10.83 -23.68 -31.22
CA ARG A 137 9.65 -24.36 -30.67
C ARG A 137 8.38 -23.50 -30.79
N PRO A 138 7.19 -24.11 -30.96
CA PRO A 138 5.93 -23.38 -30.86
C PRO A 138 5.76 -22.81 -29.45
N ALA A 139 5.28 -21.58 -29.38
CA ALA A 139 4.93 -20.95 -28.11
C ALA A 139 3.65 -21.58 -27.51
N PRO A 140 3.48 -21.55 -26.18
CA PRO A 140 2.22 -21.93 -25.55
C PRO A 140 1.12 -20.92 -25.93
N GLU A 141 -0.11 -21.40 -26.11
CA GLU A 141 -1.26 -20.54 -26.44
C GLU A 141 -2.25 -20.42 -25.26
N PRO A 142 -2.74 -19.21 -24.95
CA PRO A 142 -3.75 -18.99 -23.92
C PRO A 142 -5.17 -19.24 -24.41
N LYS A 143 -6.07 -19.61 -23.49
CA LYS A 143 -7.53 -19.52 -23.69
C LYS A 143 -8.06 -18.08 -23.68
N GLY A 144 -7.35 -17.19 -22.99
CA GLY A 144 -7.67 -15.78 -22.83
C GLY A 144 -6.56 -15.09 -22.03
N ILE A 145 -6.47 -13.76 -22.12
CA ILE A 145 -5.43 -12.98 -21.44
C ILE A 145 -6.07 -11.85 -20.62
N ILE A 146 -5.70 -11.77 -19.34
CA ILE A 146 -6.10 -10.74 -18.39
C ILE A 146 -4.87 -9.86 -18.11
N ASP A 147 -4.75 -8.75 -18.85
CA ASP A 147 -3.78 -7.71 -18.51
C ASP A 147 -4.34 -6.81 -17.40
N SER A 148 -3.86 -7.01 -16.18
CA SER A 148 -4.34 -6.26 -15.01
C SER A 148 -4.04 -4.76 -15.12
N LEU A 149 -2.98 -4.33 -15.81
CA LEU A 149 -2.72 -2.90 -16.00
C LEU A 149 -3.82 -2.29 -16.88
N ALA A 150 -4.14 -2.94 -18.00
CA ALA A 150 -5.17 -2.45 -18.91
C ALA A 150 -6.57 -2.50 -18.25
N LEU A 151 -6.93 -3.64 -17.66
CA LEU A 151 -8.21 -3.88 -17.01
C LEU A 151 -8.44 -2.90 -15.85
N LEU A 152 -7.46 -2.75 -14.95
CA LEU A 152 -7.59 -1.86 -13.80
C LEU A 152 -7.54 -0.38 -14.23
N THR A 153 -6.72 0.00 -15.23
CA THR A 153 -6.74 1.37 -15.76
C THR A 153 -8.11 1.74 -16.32
N GLN A 154 -8.84 0.80 -16.94
CA GLN A 154 -10.19 1.02 -17.46
C GLN A 154 -11.28 1.01 -16.38
N LYS A 155 -11.28 0.00 -15.49
CA LYS A 155 -12.36 -0.24 -14.52
C LYS A 155 -12.11 0.44 -13.17
N PHE A 156 -10.90 0.29 -12.63
CA PHE A 156 -10.51 0.93 -11.38
C PHE A 156 -10.12 2.39 -11.58
N GLY A 157 -9.62 2.78 -12.74
CA GLY A 157 -9.21 4.16 -13.03
C GLY A 157 -8.04 4.63 -12.17
N ARG A 158 -7.58 5.86 -12.37
CA ARG A 158 -6.35 6.42 -11.74
C ARG A 158 -6.49 6.80 -10.27
N ARG A 159 -7.39 6.13 -9.53
CA ARG A 159 -7.64 6.37 -8.09
C ARG A 159 -6.42 6.04 -7.24
N ALA A 160 -5.71 4.97 -7.62
CA ALA A 160 -4.42 4.57 -7.06
C ALA A 160 -3.23 5.12 -7.86
N GLY A 161 -3.33 6.35 -8.38
CA GLY A 161 -2.23 7.03 -9.06
C GLY A 161 -1.97 6.55 -10.49
N ASP A 162 -0.72 6.15 -10.79
CA ASP A 162 -0.28 5.83 -12.15
C ASP A 162 -0.56 4.39 -12.62
N MET A 163 -1.25 3.61 -11.78
CA MET A 163 -1.69 2.23 -12.02
C MET A 163 -0.58 1.18 -12.18
N LYS A 164 0.68 1.51 -11.89
CA LYS A 164 1.75 0.51 -11.79
C LYS A 164 1.55 -0.40 -10.58
N MET A 165 2.08 -1.62 -10.67
CA MET A 165 2.05 -2.62 -9.59
C MET A 165 2.51 -2.07 -8.25
N ALA A 166 3.71 -1.47 -8.14
CA ALA A 166 4.20 -0.84 -6.91
C ALA A 166 3.29 0.27 -6.34
N THR A 167 2.61 1.03 -7.21
CA THR A 167 1.72 2.13 -6.80
C THR A 167 0.39 1.57 -6.26
N LEU A 168 -0.17 0.57 -6.94
CA LEU A 168 -1.33 -0.20 -6.47
C LEU A 168 -1.02 -0.96 -5.17
N ALA A 169 0.17 -1.57 -5.09
CA ALA A 169 0.70 -2.22 -3.90
C ALA A 169 0.73 -1.26 -2.70
N THR A 170 1.30 -0.09 -2.90
CA THR A 170 1.38 0.95 -1.87
C THR A 170 -0.01 1.47 -1.47
N TYR A 171 -0.92 1.69 -2.43
CA TYR A 171 -2.27 2.23 -2.19
C TYR A 171 -3.09 1.37 -1.21
N PHE A 172 -3.08 0.05 -1.37
CA PHE A 172 -3.79 -0.85 -0.45
C PHE A 172 -2.94 -1.27 0.78
N GLY A 173 -1.67 -0.87 0.89
CA GLY A 173 -0.80 -1.23 2.03
C GLY A 173 -0.15 -2.62 1.93
N LEU A 174 0.06 -3.10 0.71
CA LEU A 174 0.37 -4.48 0.34
C LEU A 174 1.87 -4.86 0.40
N GLY A 175 2.73 -3.95 0.86
CA GLY A 175 4.19 -4.08 0.84
C GLY A 175 4.86 -3.29 -0.29
N GLN A 176 6.15 -3.57 -0.54
CA GLN A 176 6.90 -3.05 -1.68
C GLN A 176 7.08 -4.16 -2.72
N GLN A 177 7.04 -3.78 -4.00
CA GLN A 177 7.38 -4.68 -5.11
C GLN A 177 8.86 -5.04 -5.01
N THR A 178 9.21 -6.33 -5.08
CA THR A 178 10.59 -6.80 -4.88
C THR A 178 11.36 -6.94 -6.18
N HIS A 179 10.69 -6.86 -7.34
CA HIS A 179 11.26 -7.15 -8.66
C HIS A 179 11.83 -8.57 -8.72
N ARG A 180 11.05 -9.52 -8.18
CA ARG A 180 11.23 -10.97 -8.25
C ARG A 180 9.93 -11.56 -8.77
N SER A 181 9.99 -12.33 -9.85
CA SER A 181 8.76 -12.67 -10.59
C SER A 181 7.73 -13.46 -9.77
N LEU A 182 8.15 -14.31 -8.83
CA LEU A 182 7.20 -15.05 -7.98
C LEU A 182 6.49 -14.17 -6.94
N ASP A 183 7.18 -13.16 -6.40
CA ASP A 183 6.57 -12.22 -5.45
C ASP A 183 5.61 -11.28 -6.20
N ASP A 184 6.02 -10.84 -7.40
CA ASP A 184 5.28 -9.88 -8.21
C ASP A 184 3.99 -10.50 -8.80
N VAL A 185 3.95 -11.80 -9.14
CA VAL A 185 2.68 -12.47 -9.53
C VAL A 185 1.71 -12.63 -8.38
N ARG A 186 2.20 -12.95 -7.17
CA ARG A 186 1.38 -12.99 -5.96
C ARG A 186 0.86 -11.60 -5.61
N MET A 187 1.72 -10.59 -5.76
CA MET A 187 1.35 -9.19 -5.58
C MET A 187 0.28 -8.74 -6.58
N ASN A 188 0.34 -9.19 -7.83
CA ASN A 188 -0.63 -8.90 -8.87
C ASN A 188 -2.00 -9.54 -8.60
N LEU A 189 -2.05 -10.84 -8.29
CA LEU A 189 -3.28 -11.54 -7.92
C LEU A 189 -4.03 -10.81 -6.80
N GLU A 190 -3.29 -10.48 -5.73
CA GLU A 190 -3.85 -9.79 -4.59
C GLU A 190 -4.25 -8.33 -4.90
N VAL A 191 -3.50 -7.58 -5.73
CA VAL A 191 -3.91 -6.23 -6.20
C VAL A 191 -5.26 -6.32 -6.91
N LEU A 192 -5.43 -7.33 -7.78
CA LEU A 192 -6.66 -7.55 -8.52
C LEU A 192 -7.84 -7.88 -7.57
N LYS A 193 -7.62 -8.67 -6.51
CA LYS A 193 -8.63 -8.92 -5.45
C LYS A 193 -9.08 -7.64 -4.74
N TYR A 194 -8.16 -6.77 -4.34
CA TYR A 194 -8.52 -5.52 -3.65
C TYR A 194 -9.24 -4.53 -4.57
N CYS A 195 -8.76 -4.34 -5.80
CA CYS A 195 -9.47 -3.52 -6.79
C CYS A 195 -10.88 -4.05 -7.08
N ALA A 196 -11.04 -5.36 -7.27
CA ALA A 196 -12.35 -5.98 -7.51
C ALA A 196 -13.30 -5.81 -6.31
N THR A 197 -12.80 -6.00 -5.09
CA THR A 197 -13.59 -5.81 -3.85
C THR A 197 -14.06 -4.36 -3.70
N VAL A 198 -13.20 -3.38 -3.96
CA VAL A 198 -13.59 -1.95 -3.92
C VAL A 198 -14.67 -1.66 -4.97
N LEU A 199 -14.48 -2.08 -6.23
CA LEU A 199 -15.47 -1.88 -7.29
C LEU A 199 -16.83 -2.54 -6.97
N PHE A 200 -16.81 -3.72 -6.35
CA PHE A 200 -18.01 -4.41 -5.88
C PHE A 200 -18.76 -3.59 -4.82
N LEU A 201 -18.05 -3.10 -3.80
CA LEU A 201 -18.64 -2.28 -2.73
C LEU A 201 -19.17 -0.95 -3.24
N GLU A 202 -18.42 -0.26 -4.11
CA GLU A 202 -18.86 0.99 -4.75
C GLU A 202 -20.14 0.78 -5.58
N SER A 203 -20.21 -0.32 -6.34
CA SER A 203 -21.39 -0.65 -7.15
C SER A 203 -22.65 -0.98 -6.33
N SER A 204 -22.49 -1.28 -5.04
CA SER A 204 -23.61 -1.60 -4.15
C SER A 204 -24.38 -0.36 -3.69
N LEU A 205 -23.71 0.80 -3.59
CA LEU A 205 -24.30 2.07 -3.16
C LEU A 205 -23.78 3.22 -4.05
N PRO A 206 -24.08 3.20 -5.36
CA PRO A 206 -23.46 4.11 -6.31
C PRO A 206 -23.73 5.57 -5.94
N ASP A 207 -24.91 5.96 -5.47
CA ASP A 207 -25.18 7.38 -5.17
C ASP A 207 -24.32 7.94 -4.02
N ILE A 208 -23.90 7.09 -3.08
CA ILE A 208 -23.01 7.47 -1.96
C ILE A 208 -21.55 7.53 -2.42
N PHE A 209 -21.11 6.60 -3.28
CA PHE A 209 -19.73 6.53 -3.75
C PHE A 209 -19.45 7.34 -5.04
N THR A 210 -20.49 7.70 -5.81
CA THR A 210 -20.42 8.42 -7.11
C THR A 210 -20.63 9.92 -6.96
N ALA A 211 -21.21 10.39 -5.85
CA ALA A 211 -21.20 11.82 -5.49
C ALA A 211 -19.76 12.41 -5.52
N ASN A 212 -18.77 11.55 -5.28
CA ASN A 212 -17.34 11.86 -5.31
C ASN A 212 -16.63 11.29 -6.55
N SER A 213 -17.30 11.16 -7.71
CA SER A 213 -16.73 10.57 -8.92
C SER A 213 -15.50 11.34 -9.44
N TRP A 214 -14.31 10.81 -9.20
CA TRP A 214 -13.02 11.44 -9.52
C TRP A 214 -12.74 11.55 -11.02
N VAL A 215 -12.90 12.77 -11.56
CA VAL A 215 -12.15 13.24 -12.73
C VAL A 215 -11.27 14.41 -12.31
N SER A 216 -9.98 14.15 -12.08
CA SER A 216 -9.01 15.23 -11.88
C SER A 216 -8.74 15.93 -13.24
N PRO A 217 -8.87 17.26 -13.37
CA PRO A 217 -8.83 17.94 -14.68
C PRO A 217 -7.50 17.87 -15.46
N ASN A 218 -6.43 17.36 -14.87
CA ASN A 218 -5.06 17.50 -15.39
C ASN A 218 -4.60 16.32 -16.26
N ALA A 219 -5.50 15.81 -17.11
CA ALA A 219 -5.15 14.86 -18.17
C ALA A 219 -4.57 15.59 -19.40
N THR A 220 -3.39 16.21 -19.26
CA THR A 220 -2.72 16.92 -20.36
C THR A 220 -2.30 15.93 -21.46
N THR A 221 -3.12 15.80 -22.50
CA THR A 221 -2.80 15.05 -23.71
C THR A 221 -1.58 15.65 -24.39
N ARG A 222 -0.42 14.99 -24.28
CA ARG A 222 0.83 15.41 -24.94
C ARG A 222 0.78 15.08 -26.44
N SER A 223 -0.05 15.82 -27.17
CA SER A 223 -0.09 15.82 -28.63
C SER A 223 1.26 16.28 -29.19
N ARG A 224 2.05 15.33 -29.70
CA ARG A 224 3.20 15.63 -30.56
C ARG A 224 2.69 16.21 -31.88
N ARG A 225 3.00 17.48 -32.17
CA ARG A 225 3.07 17.97 -33.55
C ARG A 225 4.52 18.10 -33.97
N ASN A 226 4.88 17.43 -35.06
CA ASN A 226 6.15 17.64 -35.75
C ASN A 226 6.20 19.04 -36.35
N ALA A 227 7.38 19.66 -36.30
CA ALA A 227 7.78 20.71 -37.22
C ALA A 227 9.27 20.49 -37.53
N ASN A 228 9.56 19.92 -38.69
CA ASN A 228 10.92 19.82 -39.23
C ASN A 228 11.17 21.03 -40.14
N SER A 229 12.22 21.80 -39.86
CA SER A 229 13.02 22.50 -40.90
C SER A 229 14.30 23.09 -40.30
N SER A 230 15.45 22.60 -40.76
CA SER A 230 16.77 23.21 -40.67
C SER A 230 17.10 23.92 -42.02
N PRO A 231 18.28 24.52 -42.25
CA PRO A 231 19.43 24.82 -41.37
C PRO A 231 19.67 26.37 -41.34
N ASP A 232 20.85 27.01 -41.20
CA ASP A 232 22.27 26.64 -41.01
C ASP A 232 23.07 27.82 -40.38
N ASP A 233 24.41 27.70 -40.33
CA ASP A 233 25.43 28.75 -40.09
C ASP A 233 25.48 29.46 -38.70
N MET A 234 26.64 29.94 -38.20
CA MET A 234 28.00 29.39 -38.18
C MET A 234 28.88 30.21 -37.18
N ILE A 235 29.91 29.57 -36.61
CA ILE A 235 31.16 30.17 -36.08
C ILE A 235 31.18 30.87 -34.67
N GLN A 236 32.31 30.57 -34.03
CA GLN A 236 32.97 30.99 -32.78
C GLN A 236 33.16 32.54 -32.62
N ASP A 237 33.71 33.13 -31.54
CA ASP A 237 34.55 32.62 -30.45
C ASP A 237 34.57 33.56 -29.21
N LYS A 238 35.02 33.04 -28.05
CA LYS A 238 35.78 33.72 -26.96
C LYS A 238 35.39 35.13 -26.41
N ASN A 239 35.02 35.20 -25.13
CA ASN A 239 35.92 35.61 -24.00
C ASN A 239 35.20 36.05 -22.70
N THR A 240 35.48 35.35 -21.59
CA THR A 240 35.45 35.84 -20.19
C THR A 240 36.65 36.82 -19.98
N PRO A 241 36.74 37.69 -18.93
CA PRO A 241 36.29 37.39 -17.56
C PRO A 241 35.70 38.53 -16.69
N SER A 242 35.07 38.08 -15.59
CA SER A 242 35.10 38.61 -14.21
C SER A 242 35.32 40.11 -13.98
N SER A 243 34.51 40.77 -13.14
CA SER A 243 34.60 40.55 -11.69
C SER A 243 33.60 41.42 -10.90
N SER A 244 33.37 41.05 -9.62
CA SER A 244 33.09 41.90 -8.43
C SER A 244 32.18 43.16 -8.54
N SER A 245 31.33 43.48 -7.55
CA SER A 245 30.96 42.79 -6.30
C SER A 245 29.91 43.62 -5.54
N LYS A 246 29.12 42.94 -4.70
CA LYS A 246 28.68 43.37 -3.36
C LYS A 246 27.80 44.64 -3.21
N LEU A 247 26.64 44.39 -2.56
CA LEU A 247 26.12 45.12 -1.38
C LEU A 247 25.64 46.57 -1.64
N LYS A 248 24.36 46.90 -1.41
CA LYS A 248 23.71 47.27 -0.10
C LYS A 248 22.96 48.60 -0.37
N ASP A 249 21.95 49.09 0.35
CA ASP A 249 21.20 48.65 1.54
C ASP A 249 19.68 48.93 1.29
N ASP A 250 18.80 48.38 2.15
CA ASP A 250 17.42 48.87 2.41
C ASP A 250 17.47 50.26 3.14
N PRO A 251 16.37 50.94 3.59
CA PRO A 251 14.95 50.53 3.62
C PRO A 251 13.86 51.62 3.35
N MET A 252 12.63 51.14 3.16
CA MET A 252 11.34 51.63 3.70
C MET A 252 10.72 53.05 3.40
N LEU A 253 9.39 52.96 3.18
CA LEU A 253 8.28 53.87 3.56
C LEU A 253 7.76 54.98 2.59
N SER A 254 6.70 54.57 1.87
CA SER A 254 5.31 55.07 2.06
C SER A 254 4.69 56.10 1.09
N LEU A 255 3.53 55.67 0.56
CA LEU A 255 2.25 56.39 0.42
C LEU A 255 2.14 57.67 -0.45
N ALA A 256 1.43 57.56 -1.59
CA ALA A 256 0.27 58.43 -1.92
C ALA A 256 -0.49 57.96 -3.18
N ASN A 257 -1.82 58.04 -3.16
CA ASN A 257 -2.72 57.77 -4.30
C ASN A 257 -2.72 58.92 -5.33
N LYS A 258 -2.92 58.59 -6.62
CA LYS A 258 -4.09 59.09 -7.39
C LYS A 258 -4.33 58.36 -8.71
N ASN A 259 -5.61 58.14 -9.01
CA ASN A 259 -6.12 57.45 -10.20
C ASN A 259 -6.35 58.41 -11.38
N THR A 260 -6.20 57.89 -12.60
CA THR A 260 -7.03 58.05 -13.83
C THR A 260 -6.33 57.24 -14.94
N GLU A 261 -6.96 56.58 -15.92
CA GLU A 261 -8.36 56.37 -16.31
C GLU A 261 -8.41 55.27 -17.41
N LYS A 262 -9.48 54.46 -17.48
CA LYS A 262 -10.27 54.10 -18.71
C LYS A 262 -11.10 52.80 -18.60
N ASN A 263 -12.37 52.98 -18.25
CA ASN A 263 -13.58 52.50 -18.93
C ASN A 263 -13.66 51.05 -19.50
N HIS A 264 -14.38 50.18 -18.76
CA HIS A 264 -15.75 49.65 -19.06
C HIS A 264 -16.16 49.20 -20.50
N PRO A 265 -17.23 48.37 -20.66
CA PRO A 265 -17.61 47.16 -19.91
C PRO A 265 -18.16 46.03 -20.82
N ILE A 266 -18.72 44.98 -20.19
CA ILE A 266 -19.32 43.77 -20.80
C ILE A 266 -20.76 44.01 -21.34
N LEU A 267 -21.16 43.28 -22.39
CA LEU A 267 -22.58 43.01 -22.71
C LEU A 267 -22.81 41.54 -23.09
N SER A 268 -24.02 41.05 -22.79
CA SER A 268 -24.53 39.68 -22.98
C SER A 268 -25.08 39.41 -24.39
N LEU A 269 -25.13 38.14 -24.82
CA LEU A 269 -26.36 37.57 -25.41
C LEU A 269 -26.42 36.02 -25.36
N MET A 270 -27.63 35.51 -25.10
CA MET A 270 -28.01 34.09 -25.24
C MET A 270 -28.21 33.67 -26.70
N THR A 271 -28.21 32.36 -26.97
CA THR A 271 -29.17 31.74 -27.92
C THR A 271 -29.40 30.26 -27.58
N HIS A 272 -30.66 29.83 -27.59
CA HIS A 272 -31.08 28.43 -27.43
C HIS A 272 -31.28 27.76 -28.79
N SER A 273 -31.08 26.43 -28.88
CA SER A 273 -31.89 25.47 -29.67
C SER A 273 -31.45 24.04 -29.33
N ILE A 274 -32.31 23.27 -28.64
CA ILE A 274 -33.20 22.21 -29.16
C ILE A 274 -32.51 20.84 -29.19
N ALA A 275 -33.18 19.84 -28.60
CA ALA A 275 -32.74 18.45 -28.54
C ALA A 275 -33.47 17.62 -29.60
N GLU A 276 -32.80 16.59 -30.12
CA GLU A 276 -33.43 15.44 -30.77
C GLU A 276 -32.99 14.17 -30.03
N GLU A 277 -33.95 13.36 -29.62
CA GLU A 277 -33.73 12.05 -29.01
C GLU A 277 -33.44 11.02 -30.11
N ILE A 278 -32.34 10.27 -29.95
CA ILE A 278 -32.05 9.08 -30.76
C ILE A 278 -31.68 7.96 -29.80
N GLU A 279 -32.54 6.93 -29.70
CA GLU A 279 -32.21 5.70 -28.97
C GLU A 279 -31.05 4.96 -29.66
N PRO A 280 -29.98 4.57 -28.93
CA PRO A 280 -28.98 3.65 -29.45
C PRO A 280 -29.44 2.20 -29.24
N SER A 281 -29.71 1.54 -30.36
CA SER A 281 -30.00 0.12 -30.50
C SER A 281 -29.08 -0.81 -29.69
N THR A 282 -29.65 -1.96 -29.29
CA THR A 282 -28.98 -3.12 -28.68
C THR A 282 -27.57 -3.40 -29.21
N SER A 283 -26.56 -3.11 -28.38
CA SER A 283 -25.20 -3.63 -28.51
C SER A 283 -24.73 -4.17 -27.15
N GLN A 284 -23.74 -5.07 -27.15
CA GLN A 284 -23.51 -6.02 -26.05
C GLN A 284 -23.40 -5.36 -24.66
N ARG A 285 -24.20 -5.86 -23.69
CA ARG A 285 -24.02 -5.55 -22.27
C ARG A 285 -22.61 -5.93 -21.83
N ASP A 286 -21.98 -5.05 -21.05
CA ASP A 286 -20.72 -5.32 -20.36
C ASP A 286 -20.93 -6.49 -19.38
N PRO A 287 -20.17 -7.61 -19.51
CA PRO A 287 -20.29 -8.75 -18.59
C PRO A 287 -19.98 -8.43 -17.13
N PHE A 288 -19.41 -7.24 -16.86
CA PHE A 288 -19.10 -6.71 -15.55
C PHE A 288 -19.91 -5.44 -15.22
N ASP A 289 -21.10 -5.26 -15.81
CA ASP A 289 -22.08 -4.26 -15.35
C ASP A 289 -22.72 -4.72 -14.03
N MET A 290 -22.12 -4.27 -12.93
CA MET A 290 -22.55 -4.60 -11.57
C MET A 290 -23.83 -3.85 -11.14
N GLY A 291 -24.36 -2.93 -11.95
CA GLY A 291 -25.59 -2.18 -11.64
C GLY A 291 -26.85 -3.05 -11.53
N LEU A 292 -26.81 -4.28 -12.05
CA LEU A 292 -27.90 -5.25 -11.99
C LEU A 292 -28.22 -5.79 -10.59
N LEU A 293 -27.33 -5.60 -9.60
CA LEU A 293 -27.61 -5.96 -8.20
C LEU A 293 -28.78 -5.15 -7.60
N ARG A 294 -29.15 -4.01 -8.21
CA ARG A 294 -30.22 -3.12 -7.70
C ARG A 294 -31.65 -3.68 -7.86
N THR A 295 -31.88 -4.64 -8.75
CA THR A 295 -33.23 -5.15 -9.10
C THR A 295 -33.61 -6.49 -8.45
N ALA A 296 -32.81 -7.01 -7.52
CA ALA A 296 -33.09 -8.30 -6.86
C ALA A 296 -33.78 -8.19 -5.48
N SER A 297 -34.05 -6.98 -4.98
CA SER A 297 -34.70 -6.73 -3.69
C SER A 297 -36.20 -6.43 -3.81
N GLU A 298 -36.94 -7.23 -4.58
CA GLU A 298 -38.42 -7.15 -4.62
C GLU A 298 -39.05 -8.44 -5.16
N SER A 299 -39.08 -9.50 -4.33
CA SER A 299 -40.08 -10.60 -4.30
C SER A 299 -39.57 -11.84 -3.55
N LEU A 300 -39.81 -11.89 -2.24
CA LEU A 300 -39.96 -13.17 -1.54
C LEU A 300 -40.87 -12.96 -0.33
N GLU A 301 -42.08 -13.49 -0.45
CA GLU A 301 -43.13 -13.40 0.57
C GLU A 301 -42.81 -14.26 1.79
N THR A 302 -43.41 -13.86 2.91
CA THR A 302 -43.33 -14.49 4.21
C THR A 302 -43.94 -15.88 4.24
N SER A 303 -43.29 -16.82 4.93
CA SER A 303 -44.00 -17.88 5.68
C SER A 303 -43.19 -18.36 6.90
N THR A 304 -43.78 -18.18 8.07
CA THR A 304 -43.96 -19.17 9.17
C THR A 304 -42.83 -20.18 9.43
N SER A 305 -42.35 -20.45 10.66
CA SER A 305 -42.51 -19.87 12.02
C SER A 305 -41.72 -20.77 12.99
N MET A 306 -41.11 -20.23 14.05
CA MET A 306 -41.11 -20.88 15.38
C MET A 306 -40.56 -19.93 16.47
N GLU A 307 -41.41 -19.72 17.48
CA GLU A 307 -41.13 -19.30 18.86
C GLU A 307 -40.12 -20.26 19.54
N GLU A 308 -39.53 -20.06 20.73
CA GLU A 308 -39.56 -19.09 21.84
C GLU A 308 -38.21 -19.31 22.58
N THR A 309 -37.69 -18.56 23.56
CA THR A 309 -38.28 -17.78 24.65
C THR A 309 -37.22 -16.78 25.16
N LEU A 310 -37.64 -15.66 25.76
CA LEU A 310 -36.76 -14.82 26.58
C LEU A 310 -36.52 -15.45 27.95
N GLU A 311 -35.45 -15.07 28.63
CA GLU A 311 -35.60 -14.74 30.06
C GLU A 311 -34.60 -13.66 30.51
N SER A 312 -35.14 -12.46 30.73
CA SER A 312 -34.45 -11.32 31.34
C SER A 312 -34.87 -11.21 32.80
N SER A 313 -33.91 -11.25 33.73
CA SER A 313 -34.15 -10.98 35.15
C SER A 313 -33.72 -9.55 35.50
N GLU A 314 -34.62 -8.58 35.34
CA GLU A 314 -34.46 -7.28 36.00
C GLU A 314 -34.86 -7.39 37.49
N MET A 315 -34.12 -6.71 38.36
CA MET A 315 -34.75 -6.11 39.53
C MET A 315 -34.09 -4.75 39.83
N SER A 316 -34.95 -3.74 39.97
CA SER A 316 -34.56 -2.33 40.01
C SER A 316 -34.27 -1.83 41.42
N SER A 317 -33.29 -0.93 41.56
CA SER A 317 -33.28 0.05 42.64
C SER A 317 -32.65 1.37 42.20
N THR A 318 -33.45 2.42 42.27
CA THR A 318 -33.18 3.83 41.93
C THR A 318 -31.94 4.46 42.61
N ALA A 319 -31.14 5.25 41.88
CA ALA A 319 -30.80 6.64 42.23
C ALA A 319 -29.82 7.32 41.26
N ALA A 320 -29.94 8.66 41.16
CA ALA A 320 -28.95 9.65 40.71
C ALA A 320 -28.51 9.68 39.21
N VAL A 321 -28.69 10.86 38.62
CA VAL A 321 -28.14 11.27 37.31
C VAL A 321 -26.62 11.44 37.42
N SER A 322 -25.86 10.85 36.49
CA SER A 322 -24.49 11.27 36.18
C SER A 322 -24.14 10.91 34.73
N GLU A 323 -23.50 11.83 34.01
CA GLU A 323 -23.19 11.69 32.59
C GLU A 323 -22.02 10.70 32.37
N GLY A 324 -22.36 9.46 31.99
CA GLY A 324 -21.40 8.41 31.74
C GLY A 324 -20.72 8.50 30.36
N TYR A 325 -19.50 9.03 30.31
CA TYR A 325 -18.56 8.79 29.21
C TYR A 325 -18.29 7.28 29.08
N SER A 326 -18.88 6.61 28.09
CA SER A 326 -18.71 5.17 27.89
C SER A 326 -17.58 4.84 26.90
N ASN A 327 -16.78 3.84 27.29
CA ASN A 327 -15.78 3.10 26.49
C ASN A 327 -14.40 3.74 26.24
N LEU A 328 -13.60 3.85 27.32
CA LEU A 328 -12.13 3.93 27.26
C LEU A 328 -11.44 2.89 28.17
N GLY A 329 -11.97 1.65 28.22
CA GLY A 329 -11.34 0.55 28.96
C GLY A 329 -10.25 -0.12 28.13
N GLY A 330 -8.98 0.08 28.48
CA GLY A 330 -7.86 -0.61 27.80
C GLY A 330 -6.47 0.05 27.86
N PHE A 331 -6.33 1.26 28.41
CA PHE A 331 -5.02 1.89 28.64
C PHE A 331 -4.56 1.63 30.08
N LEU A 332 -3.34 1.11 30.24
CA LEU A 332 -2.70 0.89 31.54
C LEU A 332 -1.86 2.10 31.93
N GLU A 333 -1.94 2.53 33.20
CA GLU A 333 -0.99 3.52 33.72
C GLU A 333 0.40 2.89 33.84
N ILE A 334 1.46 3.70 33.65
CA ILE A 334 2.86 3.22 33.64
C ILE A 334 3.23 2.38 34.87
N ASP A 335 2.67 2.70 36.04
CA ASP A 335 2.96 2.01 37.29
C ASP A 335 2.17 0.68 37.46
N GLU A 336 1.13 0.45 36.65
CA GLU A 336 0.38 -0.82 36.59
C GLU A 336 1.06 -1.88 35.71
N VAL A 337 2.01 -1.45 34.87
CA VAL A 337 2.69 -2.32 33.88
C VAL A 337 3.74 -3.20 34.55
N SER A 338 3.32 -4.39 34.98
CA SER A 338 4.23 -5.47 35.35
C SER A 338 5.06 -5.93 34.14
N ILE A 339 6.35 -5.56 34.10
CA ILE A 339 7.29 -5.89 33.02
C ILE A 339 7.37 -7.41 32.71
N PRO A 340 7.41 -8.33 33.69
CA PRO A 340 7.41 -9.77 33.42
C PRO A 340 6.15 -10.30 32.74
N ALA A 341 5.06 -9.53 32.73
CA ALA A 341 3.81 -9.87 32.06
C ALA A 341 3.68 -9.26 30.65
N ILE A 342 4.69 -8.51 30.19
CA ILE A 342 4.80 -8.07 28.79
C ILE A 342 5.28 -9.25 27.96
N ASN A 343 4.63 -9.50 26.84
CA ASN A 343 5.12 -10.41 25.81
C ASN A 343 4.96 -9.79 24.42
N ALA A 344 5.54 -10.44 23.41
CA ALA A 344 5.31 -10.13 22.02
C ALA A 344 4.94 -11.41 21.27
N SER A 345 4.09 -11.28 20.26
CA SER A 345 3.77 -12.36 19.34
C SER A 345 3.68 -11.83 17.90
N PHE A 346 3.88 -12.72 16.94
CA PHE A 346 3.52 -12.44 15.56
C PHE A 346 2.03 -12.67 15.39
N VAL A 347 1.30 -11.60 15.02
CA VAL A 347 -0.07 -11.72 14.57
C VAL A 347 -0.11 -11.66 13.04
N PRO A 348 -1.02 -12.42 12.39
CA PRO A 348 -1.30 -12.26 10.98
C PRO A 348 -1.55 -10.78 10.67
N PHE A 349 -0.75 -10.26 9.77
CA PHE A 349 -0.93 -8.97 9.16
C PHE A 349 -1.37 -9.17 7.72
N TYR A 350 -1.53 -8.04 7.04
CA TYR A 350 -2.09 -7.98 5.70
C TYR A 350 -1.31 -8.85 4.70
N ARG A 351 -2.00 -9.55 3.80
CA ARG A 351 -1.43 -10.52 2.84
C ARG A 351 -0.62 -11.69 3.44
N GLY A 352 -0.88 -12.11 4.67
CA GLY A 352 -0.13 -13.20 5.29
C GLY A 352 1.31 -12.84 5.67
N SER A 353 1.70 -11.58 5.53
CA SER A 353 2.82 -11.03 6.30
C SER A 353 2.49 -11.10 7.79
N GLN A 354 3.49 -11.04 8.66
CA GLN A 354 3.30 -11.00 10.10
C GLN A 354 3.75 -9.63 10.63
N ARG A 355 3.07 -9.14 11.67
CA ARG A 355 3.56 -8.00 12.46
C ARG A 355 3.75 -8.41 13.91
N ILE A 356 4.71 -7.78 14.56
CA ILE A 356 4.87 -7.91 16.01
C ILE A 356 3.73 -7.15 16.69
N GLN A 357 3.05 -7.82 17.62
CA GLN A 357 2.10 -7.20 18.54
C GLN A 357 2.59 -7.42 19.98
N LEU A 358 2.66 -6.32 20.74
CA LEU A 358 2.98 -6.33 22.16
C LEU A 358 1.70 -6.51 22.98
N LEU A 359 1.72 -7.41 23.96
CA LEU A 359 0.60 -7.67 24.86
C LEU A 359 1.07 -7.61 26.32
N HIS A 360 0.13 -7.33 27.23
CA HIS A 360 0.32 -7.40 28.67
C HIS A 360 -0.78 -8.25 29.29
N LYS A 361 -0.42 -9.30 30.03
CA LYS A 361 -1.36 -10.29 30.61
C LYS A 361 -2.32 -10.98 29.60
N GLY A 362 -2.12 -10.80 28.30
CA GLY A 362 -2.96 -11.34 27.22
C GLY A 362 -3.65 -10.26 26.37
N ASP A 363 -3.75 -9.03 26.85
CA ASP A 363 -4.40 -7.91 26.17
C ASP A 363 -3.41 -7.02 25.41
N ILE A 364 -3.83 -6.37 24.33
CA ILE A 364 -2.97 -5.50 23.51
C ILE A 364 -2.43 -4.35 24.38
N LEU A 365 -1.11 -4.21 24.46
CA LEU A 365 -0.48 -3.22 25.33
C LEU A 365 -0.72 -1.79 24.81
N GLN A 366 -1.52 -1.04 25.56
CA GLN A 366 -1.75 0.39 25.37
C GLN A 366 -1.45 1.11 26.69
N LEU A 367 -0.80 2.27 26.62
CA LEU A 367 -0.30 2.99 27.79
C LEU A 367 -0.95 4.35 27.95
N SER A 368 -1.25 4.73 29.18
CA SER A 368 -1.50 6.10 29.60
C SER A 368 -0.30 6.63 30.38
N CYS A 369 0.10 7.87 30.10
CA CYS A 369 1.14 8.56 30.85
C CYS A 369 0.78 10.03 31.02
N THR A 370 0.63 10.46 32.28
CA THR A 370 0.26 11.83 32.63
C THR A 370 1.46 12.76 32.66
N ARG A 371 1.22 14.07 32.45
CA ARG A 371 2.19 15.17 32.61
C ARG A 371 3.50 14.99 31.83
N LEU A 372 3.41 14.46 30.61
CA LEU A 372 4.52 14.47 29.66
C LEU A 372 4.82 15.90 29.23
N LYS A 373 6.05 16.35 29.42
CA LYS A 373 6.46 17.71 29.05
C LYS A 373 6.88 17.75 27.58
N VAL A 374 6.22 18.59 26.78
CA VAL A 374 6.60 18.83 25.38
C VAL A 374 7.96 19.52 25.32
N ARG A 375 8.90 18.91 24.61
CA ARG A 375 10.28 19.41 24.44
C ARG A 375 10.53 19.94 23.03
N PHE A 376 9.95 19.29 22.03
CA PHE A 376 9.87 19.80 20.66
C PHE A 376 8.43 19.66 20.18
N GLY A 377 7.85 20.74 19.67
CA GLY A 377 6.47 20.79 19.21
C GLY A 377 6.21 19.98 17.93
N LEU A 378 5.05 20.23 17.32
CA LEU A 378 4.63 19.48 16.14
C LEU A 378 5.62 19.58 14.97
N SER A 379 5.78 18.45 14.31
CA SER A 379 6.67 18.27 13.17
C SER A 379 5.94 17.61 12.01
N THR A 380 5.93 18.30 10.88
CA THR A 380 5.43 17.87 9.57
C THR A 380 6.52 17.24 8.69
N LYS A 381 7.75 17.05 9.23
CA LYS A 381 8.96 16.65 8.48
C LYS A 381 8.84 15.33 7.72
N PHE A 382 7.89 14.48 8.10
CA PHE A 382 7.62 13.22 7.44
C PHE A 382 6.20 13.28 6.88
N VAL A 383 6.01 12.72 5.69
CA VAL A 383 4.69 12.50 5.10
C VAL A 383 4.31 11.02 5.15
N ASP A 384 3.03 10.72 4.99
CA ASP A 384 2.54 9.37 4.78
C ASP A 384 2.60 8.99 3.30
N HIS A 385 2.17 7.77 2.97
CA HIS A 385 2.20 7.27 1.61
C HIS A 385 1.22 8.00 0.66
N ALA A 386 0.31 8.84 1.20
CA ALA A 386 -0.56 9.73 0.44
C ALA A 386 -0.03 11.19 0.38
N GLY A 387 1.20 11.44 0.84
CA GLY A 387 1.83 12.76 0.84
C GLY A 387 1.35 13.70 1.96
N ARG A 388 0.52 13.22 2.90
CA ARG A 388 -0.03 14.03 4.00
C ARG A 388 0.97 14.09 5.16
N PRO A 389 1.09 15.21 5.90
CA PRO A 389 2.06 15.31 6.99
C PRO A 389 1.75 14.33 8.13
N ARG A 390 2.72 13.48 8.47
CA ARG A 390 2.71 12.60 9.63
C ARG A 390 3.13 13.36 10.87
N LEU A 391 2.14 14.02 11.47
CA LEU A 391 2.32 14.82 12.66
C LEU A 391 2.95 14.01 13.80
N SER A 392 3.96 14.59 14.42
CA SER A 392 4.57 14.07 15.63
C SER A 392 5.23 15.18 16.45
N PHE A 393 5.21 15.02 17.76
CA PHE A 393 5.90 15.89 18.71
C PHE A 393 6.80 15.04 19.62
N VAL A 394 7.69 15.69 20.37
CA VAL A 394 8.66 15.01 21.24
C VAL A 394 8.46 15.48 22.66
N VAL A 395 8.38 14.54 23.58
CA VAL A 395 8.23 14.78 25.01
C VAL A 395 9.44 14.24 25.78
N ASP A 396 9.71 14.83 26.95
CA ASP A 396 10.61 14.23 27.93
C ASP A 396 9.94 12.98 28.53
N ALA A 397 10.71 11.90 28.66
CA ALA A 397 10.25 10.63 29.23
C ALA A 397 10.67 10.50 30.71
N SER A 398 9.76 10.05 31.56
CA SER A 398 10.09 9.70 32.95
C SER A 398 10.95 8.43 33.01
N TRP A 399 11.63 8.20 34.14
CA TRP A 399 12.40 6.97 34.34
C TRP A 399 11.51 5.71 34.30
N SER A 400 10.29 5.77 34.85
CA SER A 400 9.33 4.66 34.80
C SER A 400 8.86 4.38 33.37
N LEU A 401 8.54 5.42 32.58
CA LEU A 401 8.17 5.28 31.18
C LEU A 401 9.33 4.69 30.36
N CYS A 402 10.56 5.18 30.56
CA CYS A 402 11.74 4.59 29.91
C CYS A 402 11.87 3.10 30.23
N LYS A 403 11.75 2.71 31.51
CA LYS A 403 11.89 1.32 31.95
C LYS A 403 10.88 0.37 31.27
N VAL A 404 9.62 0.81 31.12
CA VAL A 404 8.59 0.04 30.40
C VAL A 404 8.89 -0.03 28.90
N LEU A 405 9.26 1.09 28.29
CA LEU A 405 9.53 1.16 26.85
C LEU A 405 10.80 0.41 26.44
N ASP A 406 11.88 0.49 27.22
CA ASP A 406 13.11 -0.28 27.00
C ASP A 406 12.84 -1.80 27.08
N ALA A 407 11.95 -2.23 27.97
CA ALA A 407 11.53 -3.63 28.06
C ALA A 407 10.70 -4.07 26.83
N CYS A 408 9.80 -3.20 26.35
CA CYS A 408 9.05 -3.44 25.12
C CYS A 408 9.99 -3.53 23.90
N ASP A 409 10.96 -2.62 23.79
CA ASP A 409 12.01 -2.64 22.76
C ASP A 409 12.79 -3.96 22.81
N ALA A 410 13.29 -4.37 23.98
CA ALA A 410 14.07 -5.60 24.12
C ALA A 410 13.30 -6.87 23.72
N ILE A 411 12.01 -6.96 24.10
CA ILE A 411 11.16 -8.11 23.77
C ILE A 411 10.83 -8.13 22.27
N ALA A 412 10.45 -6.98 21.69
CA ALA A 412 10.11 -6.89 20.27
C ALA A 412 11.35 -7.05 19.36
N GLN A 413 12.49 -6.46 19.74
CA GLN A 413 13.76 -6.63 19.04
C GLN A 413 14.18 -8.10 19.03
N LYS A 414 14.09 -8.79 20.18
CA LYS A 414 14.41 -10.22 20.25
C LYS A 414 13.53 -11.02 19.30
N LEU A 415 12.20 -10.83 19.33
CA LEU A 415 11.29 -11.54 18.44
C LEU A 415 11.58 -11.25 16.95
N SER A 416 11.95 -10.01 16.62
CA SER A 416 12.38 -9.60 15.28
C SER A 416 13.64 -10.35 14.83
N LEU A 417 14.65 -10.47 15.70
CA LEU A 417 15.89 -11.20 15.43
C LEU A 417 15.66 -12.72 15.33
N ASP A 418 14.86 -13.29 16.23
CA ASP A 418 14.51 -14.72 16.25
C ASP A 418 13.73 -15.12 14.98
N SER A 419 13.06 -14.18 14.30
CA SER A 419 12.41 -14.37 13.00
C SER A 419 13.31 -14.23 11.77
N GLY A 420 14.58 -13.84 11.96
CA GLY A 420 15.54 -13.64 10.87
C GLY A 420 15.52 -12.27 10.20
N SER A 421 14.88 -11.24 10.79
CA SER A 421 14.95 -9.87 10.24
C SER A 421 16.37 -9.30 10.33
N SER A 422 16.84 -8.70 9.23
CA SER A 422 18.13 -8.01 9.14
C SER A 422 18.06 -6.52 9.47
N SER A 423 16.87 -5.99 9.76
CA SER A 423 16.65 -4.55 9.93
C SER A 423 17.32 -3.98 11.18
N GLU A 424 17.88 -2.78 11.07
CA GLU A 424 18.50 -2.08 12.19
C GLU A 424 17.43 -1.63 13.19
N TRP A 425 17.48 -2.13 14.42
CA TRP A 425 16.53 -1.74 15.47
C TRP A 425 16.81 -0.32 15.98
N LYS A 426 15.82 0.56 15.88
CA LYS A 426 15.84 1.94 16.38
C LYS A 426 15.08 2.01 17.70
N PRO A 427 15.77 2.23 18.84
CA PRO A 427 15.12 2.33 20.14
C PRO A 427 14.07 3.44 20.19
N VAL A 428 12.93 3.17 20.82
CA VAL A 428 11.84 4.14 20.97
C VAL A 428 12.22 5.30 21.91
N VAL A 429 13.11 5.03 22.88
CA VAL A 429 13.66 6.02 23.81
C VAL A 429 14.96 6.61 23.27
N THR A 430 14.91 7.87 22.83
CA THR A 430 16.09 8.60 22.34
C THR A 430 16.90 9.19 23.50
N ARG A 431 18.15 8.74 23.62
CA ARG A 431 19.15 9.22 24.60
C ARG A 431 20.32 9.87 23.86
N LYS A 432 20.27 11.20 23.67
CA LYS A 432 21.40 11.94 23.05
C LYS A 432 22.41 12.36 24.11
N THR A 433 23.69 12.09 23.84
CA THR A 433 24.82 12.60 24.63
C THR A 433 24.99 14.10 24.39
N GLY A 434 24.76 14.93 25.41
CA GLY A 434 24.89 16.39 25.31
C GLY A 434 24.28 17.15 26.49
N TYR A 435 24.28 18.49 26.41
CA TYR A 435 23.97 19.43 27.49
C TYR A 435 22.56 19.35 28.14
N ALA A 436 21.70 18.42 27.75
CA ALA A 436 20.40 18.20 28.36
C ALA A 436 20.04 16.70 28.39
N ASN A 437 20.64 15.98 29.36
CA ASN A 437 20.58 14.53 29.60
C ASN A 437 19.19 13.98 30.02
N TYR A 438 18.10 14.44 29.42
CA TYR A 438 16.78 13.86 29.61
C TYR A 438 16.42 12.97 28.43
N PRO A 439 16.02 11.70 28.67
CA PRO A 439 15.55 10.80 27.62
C PRO A 439 14.25 11.35 27.01
N THR A 440 14.05 11.09 25.72
CA THR A 440 12.89 11.61 24.98
C THR A 440 12.21 10.52 24.17
N VAL A 441 10.90 10.68 23.99
CA VAL A 441 10.11 9.80 23.12
C VAL A 441 9.29 10.63 22.14
N ARG A 442 9.01 10.08 20.96
CA ARG A 442 8.23 10.73 19.91
C ARG A 442 6.81 10.15 19.89
N LEU A 443 5.82 11.01 20.12
CA LEU A 443 4.40 10.67 19.96
C LEU A 443 3.96 11.06 18.56
N HIS A 444 3.28 10.14 17.87
CA HIS A 444 2.70 10.36 16.54
C HIS A 444 1.20 10.59 16.65
N ILE A 445 0.70 11.60 15.94
CA ILE A 445 -0.72 11.91 15.81
C ILE A 445 -1.18 11.35 14.45
N PRO A 446 -1.91 10.22 14.42
CA PRO A 446 -2.47 9.68 13.18
C PRO A 446 -3.53 10.60 12.56
N THR A 447 -3.55 10.65 11.23
CA THR A 447 -4.60 11.28 10.43
C THR A 447 -5.55 10.21 9.92
N ALA A 448 -6.85 10.38 10.15
CA ALA A 448 -7.92 9.59 9.55
C ALA A 448 -8.60 10.35 8.41
N ILE A 449 -9.28 9.59 7.54
CA ILE A 449 -10.18 10.12 6.53
C ILE A 449 -11.61 9.99 7.08
N ARG A 450 -12.39 11.07 7.09
CA ARG A 450 -13.80 11.05 7.52
C ARG A 450 -14.67 11.72 6.47
N GLY A 451 -14.93 11.00 5.37
CA GLY A 451 -15.46 11.60 4.15
C GLY A 451 -14.39 12.44 3.47
N ASP A 452 -14.74 13.63 2.99
CA ASP A 452 -13.85 14.48 2.20
C ASP A 452 -12.84 15.30 3.02
N THR A 453 -12.95 15.28 4.35
CA THR A 453 -12.00 15.95 5.24
C THR A 453 -11.02 14.99 5.90
N SER A 454 -9.75 15.35 5.90
CA SER A 454 -8.75 14.74 6.78
C SER A 454 -9.00 15.22 8.20
N ALA A 455 -9.14 14.29 9.14
CA ALA A 455 -9.34 14.58 10.56
C ALA A 455 -8.22 13.95 11.38
N TYR A 456 -7.95 14.49 12.56
CA TYR A 456 -7.08 13.82 13.52
C TYR A 456 -7.79 12.56 14.05
N ALA A 457 -7.15 11.39 13.95
CA ALA A 457 -7.65 10.15 14.54
C ALA A 457 -7.43 10.08 16.06
N THR A 458 -6.58 10.97 16.59
CA THR A 458 -6.37 11.17 18.02
C THR A 458 -7.47 12.06 18.58
N GLU A 459 -8.16 11.62 19.64
CA GLU A 459 -9.03 12.50 20.40
C GLU A 459 -8.21 13.53 21.17
N MET A 460 -8.64 14.80 21.15
CA MET A 460 -7.90 15.89 21.79
C MET A 460 -8.80 16.68 22.72
N TYR A 461 -8.24 17.01 23.88
CA TYR A 461 -8.92 17.74 24.93
C TYR A 461 -7.99 18.82 25.46
N LEU A 462 -8.51 20.01 25.74
CA LEU A 462 -7.85 21.06 26.48
C LEU A 462 -8.29 20.99 27.94
N LYS A 463 -7.33 20.97 28.87
CA LYS A 463 -7.57 21.03 30.31
C LYS A 463 -7.14 22.39 30.83
N GLU A 464 -8.11 23.17 31.28
CA GLU A 464 -7.89 24.48 31.87
C GLU A 464 -7.34 24.39 33.31
N PRO A 465 -6.77 25.48 33.88
CA PRO A 465 -6.32 25.51 35.27
C PRO A 465 -7.47 25.33 36.27
N SER A 466 -8.70 25.66 35.83
CA SER A 466 -9.99 25.39 36.48
C SER A 466 -10.32 23.89 36.61
N SER A 467 -9.48 23.01 36.03
CA SER A 467 -9.70 21.56 35.86
C SER A 467 -10.89 21.18 34.96
N VAL A 468 -11.52 22.15 34.30
CA VAL A 468 -12.49 21.90 33.22
C VAL A 468 -11.76 21.30 32.03
N VAL A 469 -12.33 20.23 31.45
CA VAL A 469 -11.78 19.53 30.30
C VAL A 469 -12.72 19.72 29.10
N GLN A 470 -12.29 20.52 28.13
CA GLN A 470 -13.03 20.78 26.89
C GLN A 470 -12.50 19.91 25.75
N ARG A 471 -13.38 19.25 25.00
CA ARG A 471 -12.98 18.54 23.78
C ARG A 471 -12.65 19.53 22.66
N LEU A 472 -11.46 19.38 22.06
CA LEU A 472 -11.07 20.13 20.87
C LEU A 472 -11.70 19.48 19.63
N VAL A 473 -12.40 20.28 18.82
CA VAL A 473 -13.05 19.85 17.58
C VAL A 473 -12.55 20.74 16.45
N PHE A 474 -11.67 20.18 15.63
CA PHE A 474 -11.10 20.86 14.47
C PHE A 474 -12.06 20.73 13.28
N SER A 475 -12.47 21.86 12.71
CA SER A 475 -13.38 21.90 11.55
C SER A 475 -12.64 21.60 10.24
N ASN A 476 -11.35 21.93 10.17
CA ASN A 476 -10.44 21.64 9.05
C ASN A 476 -9.13 21.03 9.58
N PHE A 477 -8.34 20.45 8.68
CA PHE A 477 -7.00 19.93 8.99
C PHE A 477 -5.97 21.06 9.05
N ASP A 478 -6.10 21.95 10.03
CA ASP A 478 -5.13 23.02 10.26
C ASP A 478 -4.01 22.53 11.20
N VAL A 479 -2.78 22.54 10.70
CA VAL A 479 -1.58 22.11 11.41
C VAL A 479 -0.94 23.25 12.21
N GLU A 480 -1.16 24.51 11.82
CA GLU A 480 -0.68 25.68 12.57
C GLU A 480 -1.56 25.93 13.80
N GLU A 481 -2.88 25.84 13.64
CA GLU A 481 -3.84 25.86 14.76
C GLU A 481 -3.46 24.78 15.78
N LEU A 482 -3.32 23.52 15.33
CA LEU A 482 -2.92 22.44 16.21
C LEU A 482 -1.50 22.66 16.80
N GLY A 483 -0.59 23.23 16.01
CA GLY A 483 0.80 23.54 16.40
C GLY A 483 0.89 24.45 17.62
N SER A 484 -0.04 25.40 17.76
CA SER A 484 -0.10 26.34 18.88
C SER A 484 -0.21 25.66 20.25
N PHE A 485 -0.90 24.50 20.32
CA PHE A 485 -1.10 23.74 21.56
C PHE A 485 0.12 22.92 21.99
N PHE A 486 1.07 22.62 21.09
CA PHE A 486 2.27 21.80 21.37
C PHE A 486 3.54 22.65 21.46
N THR A 487 3.46 23.80 22.13
CA THR A 487 4.63 24.64 22.41
C THR A 487 5.59 23.95 23.41
N PRO A 488 6.92 24.13 23.27
CA PRO A 488 7.88 23.58 24.24
C PRO A 488 7.65 24.13 25.64
N GLY A 489 7.50 23.23 26.62
CA GLY A 489 7.16 23.57 28.00
C GLY A 489 5.80 23.03 28.44
N THR A 490 4.83 22.94 27.52
CA THR A 490 3.45 22.51 27.79
C THR A 490 3.39 21.06 28.29
N PHE A 491 2.47 20.79 29.22
CA PHE A 491 2.22 19.44 29.73
C PHE A 491 1.06 18.76 28.99
N VAL A 492 1.21 17.47 28.71
CA VAL A 492 0.21 16.65 28.01
C VAL A 492 0.06 15.32 28.73
N ASP A 493 -1.17 14.87 28.98
CA ASP A 493 -1.46 13.48 29.32
C ASP A 493 -1.71 12.72 28.01
N ALA A 494 -0.96 11.65 27.76
CA ALA A 494 -1.04 10.89 26.52
C ALA A 494 -1.50 9.45 26.73
N PHE A 495 -2.44 9.02 25.90
CA PHE A 495 -2.95 7.67 25.80
C PHE A 495 -2.55 7.14 24.41
N PHE A 496 -1.68 6.14 24.34
CA PHE A 496 -1.06 5.71 23.09
C PHE A 496 -0.90 4.19 22.98
N SER A 497 -0.94 3.67 21.75
CA SER A 497 -0.56 2.29 21.44
C SER A 497 0.93 2.22 21.09
N LEU A 498 1.51 1.04 21.30
CA LEU A 498 2.85 0.69 20.83
C LEU A 498 2.68 -0.06 19.52
N ASP A 499 3.12 0.55 18.42
CA ASP A 499 3.00 0.01 17.07
C ASP A 499 4.40 -0.35 16.55
N PRO A 500 4.86 -1.61 16.69
CA PRO A 500 6.07 -2.09 16.04
C PRO A 500 6.01 -1.90 14.51
N TYR A 501 7.15 -1.57 13.92
CA TYR A 501 7.33 -1.47 12.47
C TYR A 501 8.65 -2.10 12.05
N ASP A 502 8.68 -2.62 10.82
CA ASP A 502 9.90 -2.95 10.08
C ASP A 502 9.73 -2.34 8.68
N TYR A 503 10.59 -1.39 8.31
CA TYR A 503 10.46 -0.60 7.09
C TYR A 503 11.80 -0.03 6.63
N LEU A 504 12.15 -0.24 5.35
CA LEU A 504 13.40 0.24 4.72
C LEU A 504 14.65 -0.07 5.58
N GLN A 505 14.84 -1.33 5.98
CA GLN A 505 15.95 -1.78 6.84
C GLN A 505 16.01 -1.11 8.23
N ASN A 506 14.91 -0.51 8.69
CA ASN A 506 14.78 0.08 10.02
C ASN A 506 13.58 -0.55 10.74
N ALA A 507 13.85 -1.23 11.84
CA ALA A 507 12.82 -1.77 12.74
C ALA A 507 12.72 -0.92 14.02
N GLY A 508 11.62 -1.02 14.76
CA GLY A 508 11.45 -0.33 16.04
C GLY A 508 9.99 -0.20 16.47
N ILE A 509 9.75 0.49 17.59
CA ILE A 509 8.40 0.76 18.09
C ILE A 509 8.01 2.22 17.84
N ARG A 510 6.79 2.44 17.36
CA ARG A 510 6.19 3.77 17.17
C ARG A 510 5.10 4.00 18.21
N LEU A 511 5.17 5.12 18.93
CA LEU A 511 4.11 5.49 19.88
C LEU A 511 3.01 6.27 19.13
N VAL A 512 1.80 5.72 19.07
CA VAL A 512 0.69 6.27 18.29
C VAL A 512 -0.41 6.76 19.23
N ALA A 513 -0.58 8.08 19.31
CA ALA A 513 -1.54 8.72 20.20
C ALA A 513 -2.99 8.43 19.77
N LYS A 514 -3.77 7.91 20.72
CA LYS A 514 -5.22 7.67 20.59
C LYS A 514 -6.02 8.77 21.26
N LYS A 515 -5.55 9.27 22.42
CA LYS A 515 -6.11 10.42 23.12
C LYS A 515 -5.00 11.28 23.73
N LEU A 516 -5.17 12.60 23.67
CA LEU A 516 -4.27 13.59 24.28
C LEU A 516 -5.10 14.58 25.10
N ILE A 517 -4.65 14.87 26.32
CA ILE A 517 -5.19 15.95 27.16
C ILE A 517 -4.08 16.98 27.33
N ILE A 518 -4.25 18.13 26.69
CA ILE A 518 -3.28 19.22 26.66
C ILE A 518 -3.60 20.17 27.82
N HIS A 519 -2.64 20.43 28.70
CA HIS A 519 -2.82 21.34 29.82
C HIS A 519 -2.54 22.76 29.31
N SER A 520 -3.49 23.68 29.43
CA SER A 520 -3.22 25.10 29.15
C SER A 520 -2.20 25.63 30.17
N ASN A 521 -1.18 26.35 29.68
CA ASN A 521 -0.19 27.02 30.54
C ASN A 521 -0.76 28.24 31.26
#